data_AF-A0A7V2UKF1-F1
#
_entry.id   AF-A0A7V2UKF1-F1
#
_cell.length_a   1.000
_cell.length_b   1.000
_cell.length_c   1.000
_cell.angle_alpha   90.00
_cell.angle_beta   90.00
_cell.angle_gamma   90.00
#
_symmetry.space_group_name_H-M   'P 1'
#
loop_
_entity.id
_entity.type
_entity.pdbx_description
1 polymer ?
#
loop_
_entity_poly.entity_id
_entity_poly.type
_entity_poly.pdbx_seq_one_letter_code
_entity_poly.pdbx_strand_id
1 'polypeptide(L)'
;AVTGGKQVAFLAPTTLLAEQHYQTLVDRFAKWPVKIAEMSRFRTTKEINAAMKGIADGTVDIVVGTHKLLSEKAQFKNLGLLIIDEEHRFGVRHKEAMKELRAEVDVLTLTATPIPRTLGMALEGLRDLSVIATAPQRRLAIKTFVRNEGNGVIREAVLRELKRGGQVYFLHNEVETIENRKQKLEEILPEARIAIAHGQMPERELERVMRDFVAQRFNVLLCSTIIETGIDVPTANTIIMARADKFGLAQLHQLRGRVGRSHHQAYAYLLVPDMDGLTKQAQQRLEAIQAMEELGSGFYLAMHDLEIRGAGEVLGENQSGNMLEVGFQLYNEMLSEAVASLKAGREPDLLAPLSVTTDINLHAPALLPDDYCGDVHLRLSFYKKLATAKTNDQIDTLLEEIVDRFGKLPPQAQTLIDVHRLRVLSQPYGVAKVDATPGVIVISFRPNPPVDPMRIIELIQKNRHIKLAGNDKLRIERELPEPHARAQMVRDVLRSLGQPVAAKATA
;
A
#
# COMPACT_ATOMS: atom_id res chain seq x y z
N ALA A 1 -9.15 12.86 24.95
CA ALA A 1 -10.63 12.91 24.91
C ALA A 1 -11.25 12.88 26.31
N VAL A 2 -11.27 11.74 27.02
CA VAL A 2 -11.97 11.60 28.33
C VAL A 2 -11.52 12.63 29.37
N THR A 3 -10.21 12.82 29.58
CA THR A 3 -9.68 13.85 30.50
C THR A 3 -10.07 15.28 30.10
N GLY A 4 -10.36 15.52 28.83
CA GLY A 4 -10.86 16.80 28.30
C GLY A 4 -12.39 16.94 28.32
N GLY A 5 -13.11 16.05 29.02
CA GLY A 5 -14.57 16.10 29.14
C GLY A 5 -15.33 15.72 27.87
N LYS A 6 -14.68 15.03 26.92
CA LYS A 6 -15.27 14.55 25.67
C LYS A 6 -15.54 13.05 25.74
N GLN A 7 -16.63 12.62 25.10
CA GLN A 7 -16.98 11.20 24.96
C GLN A 7 -16.16 10.54 23.85
N VAL A 8 -15.96 9.24 23.96
CA VAL A 8 -15.25 8.40 22.98
C VAL A 8 -16.18 7.30 22.48
N ALA A 9 -16.24 7.13 21.15
CA ALA A 9 -16.91 6.00 20.52
C ALA A 9 -15.86 5.04 19.93
N PHE A 10 -15.95 3.76 20.27
CA PHE A 10 -15.11 2.71 19.72
C PHE A 10 -15.97 1.76 18.87
N LEU A 11 -15.75 1.79 17.56
CA LEU A 11 -16.45 0.99 16.57
C LEU A 11 -15.64 -0.26 16.21
N ALA A 12 -16.24 -1.42 16.46
CA ALA A 12 -15.72 -2.72 16.05
C ALA A 12 -16.67 -3.37 15.01
N PRO A 13 -16.14 -4.12 14.03
CA PRO A 13 -16.98 -4.70 12.96
C PRO A 13 -17.80 -5.90 13.45
N THR A 14 -17.34 -6.61 14.48
CA THR A 14 -18.00 -7.80 15.03
C THR A 14 -18.35 -7.60 16.51
N THR A 15 -19.39 -8.30 16.96
CA THR A 15 -19.82 -8.32 18.37
C THR A 15 -18.76 -8.88 19.30
N LEU A 16 -18.00 -9.88 18.83
CA LEU A 16 -16.88 -10.47 19.57
C LEU A 16 -15.74 -9.46 19.79
N LEU A 17 -15.35 -8.72 18.76
CA LEU A 17 -14.35 -7.65 18.91
C LEU A 17 -14.84 -6.55 19.86
N ALA A 18 -16.13 -6.19 19.77
CA ALA A 18 -16.71 -5.20 20.67
C ALA A 18 -16.61 -5.65 22.15
N GLU A 19 -16.93 -6.91 22.45
CA GLU A 19 -16.78 -7.48 23.80
C GLU A 19 -15.30 -7.51 24.23
N GLN A 20 -14.39 -7.92 23.34
CA GLN A 20 -12.97 -7.98 23.65
C GLN A 20 -12.40 -6.59 24.00
N HIS A 21 -12.73 -5.58 23.19
CA HIS A 21 -12.33 -4.20 23.44
C HIS A 21 -12.97 -3.66 24.71
N TYR A 22 -14.25 -3.97 24.95
CA TYR A 22 -14.93 -3.60 26.18
C TYR A 22 -14.22 -4.17 27.41
N GLN A 23 -13.93 -5.47 27.45
CA GLN A 23 -13.24 -6.12 28.56
C GLN A 23 -11.85 -5.52 28.78
N THR A 24 -11.09 -5.32 27.70
CA THR A 24 -9.75 -4.73 27.76
C THR A 24 -9.79 -3.30 28.32
N LEU A 25 -10.77 -2.51 27.90
CA LEU A 25 -10.95 -1.13 28.37
C LEU A 25 -11.39 -1.12 29.84
N VAL A 26 -12.33 -1.98 30.25
CA VAL A 26 -12.76 -2.09 31.65
C VAL A 26 -11.59 -2.46 32.55
N ASP A 27 -10.79 -3.45 32.18
CA ASP A 27 -9.63 -3.89 32.95
C ASP A 27 -8.55 -2.78 33.01
N ARG A 28 -8.33 -2.07 31.89
CA ARG A 28 -7.36 -0.98 31.81
C ARG A 28 -7.77 0.24 32.63
N PHE A 29 -9.06 0.57 32.62
CA PHE A 29 -9.63 1.73 33.30
C PHE A 29 -10.20 1.43 34.69
N ALA A 30 -10.05 0.21 35.21
CA ALA A 30 -10.59 -0.20 36.51
C ALA A 30 -10.19 0.70 37.69
N LYS A 31 -9.02 1.36 37.63
CA LYS A 31 -8.53 2.30 38.65
C LYS A 31 -8.99 3.74 38.47
N TRP A 32 -9.69 4.03 37.38
CA TRP A 32 -10.11 5.37 36.98
C TRP A 32 -11.64 5.47 37.05
N PRO A 33 -12.20 6.64 37.41
CA PRO A 33 -13.65 6.84 37.46
C PRO A 33 -14.24 7.05 36.05
N VAL A 34 -13.89 6.18 35.10
CA VAL A 34 -14.36 6.24 33.70
C VAL A 34 -15.49 5.23 33.53
N LYS A 35 -16.65 5.70 33.08
CA LYS A 35 -17.80 4.83 32.80
C LYS A 35 -17.73 4.33 31.36
N ILE A 36 -17.57 3.02 31.24
CA ILE A 36 -17.51 2.33 29.95
C ILE A 36 -18.80 1.53 29.77
N ALA A 37 -19.42 1.64 28.59
CA ALA A 37 -20.59 0.85 28.23
C ALA A 37 -20.36 0.08 26.94
N GLU A 38 -21.01 -1.07 26.82
CA GLU A 38 -21.00 -1.89 25.62
C GLU A 38 -22.36 -1.87 24.92
N MET A 39 -22.37 -1.67 23.61
CA MET A 39 -23.56 -1.72 22.76
C MET A 39 -23.36 -2.77 21.66
N SER A 40 -23.43 -4.03 22.05
CA SER A 40 -23.35 -5.18 21.15
C SER A 40 -24.67 -5.97 21.11
N ARG A 41 -24.65 -7.17 20.52
CA ARG A 41 -25.79 -8.11 20.59
C ARG A 41 -25.78 -8.98 21.84
N PHE A 42 -24.68 -9.00 22.61
CA PHE A 42 -24.59 -9.78 23.84
C PHE A 42 -25.30 -9.13 25.03
N ARG A 43 -25.49 -7.82 24.97
CA ARG A 43 -26.22 -7.07 25.99
C ARG A 43 -27.72 -7.19 25.79
N THR A 44 -28.43 -7.24 26.91
CA THR A 44 -29.89 -7.24 26.93
C THR A 44 -30.44 -5.89 26.44
N THR A 45 -31.67 -5.87 25.93
CA THR A 45 -32.33 -4.64 25.49
C THR A 45 -32.38 -3.59 26.61
N LYS A 46 -32.50 -4.03 27.87
CA LYS A 46 -32.50 -3.14 29.05
C LYS A 46 -31.15 -2.44 29.22
N GLU A 47 -30.04 -3.17 29.10
CA GLU A 47 -28.68 -2.61 29.19
C GLU A 47 -28.38 -1.68 28.02
N ILE A 48 -28.77 -2.05 26.80
CA ILE A 48 -28.58 -1.21 25.61
C ILE A 48 -29.34 0.11 25.74
N ASN A 49 -30.59 0.07 26.21
CA ASN A 49 -31.38 1.28 26.45
C ASN A 49 -30.79 2.15 27.57
N ALA A 50 -30.22 1.55 28.61
CA ALA A 50 -29.52 2.28 29.65
C ALA A 50 -28.24 2.95 29.12
N ALA A 51 -27.48 2.25 28.27
CA ALA A 51 -26.29 2.79 27.61
C ALA A 51 -26.64 3.97 26.70
N MET A 52 -27.69 3.86 25.87
CA MET A 52 -28.14 4.95 24.99
C MET A 52 -28.52 6.21 25.78
N LYS A 53 -29.29 6.05 26.87
CA LYS A 53 -29.59 7.19 27.77
C LYS A 53 -28.32 7.76 28.39
N GLY A 54 -27.42 6.89 28.83
CA GLY A 54 -26.18 7.30 29.45
C GLY A 54 -25.26 8.10 28.51
N ILE A 55 -25.27 7.77 27.22
CA ILE A 55 -24.52 8.49 26.18
C ILE A 55 -25.15 9.86 25.89
N ALA A 56 -26.49 9.92 25.79
CA ALA A 56 -27.22 11.17 25.54
C ALA A 56 -27.10 12.16 26.71
N ASP A 57 -27.14 11.67 27.96
CA ASP A 57 -27.02 12.52 29.15
C ASP A 57 -25.56 12.87 29.49
N GLY A 58 -24.60 12.16 28.89
CA GLY A 58 -23.16 12.31 29.09
C GLY A 58 -22.64 11.63 30.36
N THR A 59 -23.37 10.65 30.90
CA THR A 59 -22.92 9.84 32.04
C THR A 59 -21.99 8.70 31.65
N VAL A 60 -21.98 8.31 30.36
CA VAL A 60 -21.06 7.31 29.80
C VAL A 60 -19.96 8.06 29.05
N ASP A 61 -18.70 7.78 29.43
CA ASP A 61 -17.51 8.43 28.85
C ASP A 61 -17.03 7.72 27.59
N ILE A 62 -17.01 6.38 27.63
CA ILE A 62 -16.56 5.54 26.52
C ILE A 62 -17.66 4.54 26.18
N VAL A 63 -18.05 4.48 24.91
CA VAL A 63 -18.92 3.42 24.40
C VAL A 63 -18.18 2.55 23.40
N VAL A 64 -18.27 1.24 23.59
CA VAL A 64 -17.77 0.23 22.66
C VAL A 64 -18.95 -0.44 22.00
N GLY A 65 -18.96 -0.53 20.68
CA GLY A 65 -20.10 -1.15 19.99
C GLY A 65 -19.84 -1.45 18.53
N THR A 66 -20.85 -2.06 17.93
CA THR A 66 -20.84 -2.36 16.50
C THR A 66 -21.53 -1.26 15.70
N HIS A 67 -21.91 -1.54 14.45
CA HIS A 67 -22.70 -0.65 13.60
C HIS A 67 -23.99 -0.10 14.24
N LYS A 68 -24.49 -0.69 15.34
CA LYS A 68 -25.60 -0.11 16.12
C LYS A 68 -25.31 1.31 16.64
N LEU A 69 -24.05 1.64 16.90
CA LEU A 69 -23.63 3.00 17.31
C LEU A 69 -23.76 4.04 16.19
N LEU A 70 -23.84 3.60 14.93
CA LEU A 70 -24.04 4.48 13.76
C LEU A 70 -25.52 4.70 13.45
N SER A 71 -26.44 4.15 14.25
CA SER A 71 -27.87 4.40 14.08
C SER A 71 -28.24 5.78 14.59
N GLU A 72 -29.23 6.43 13.96
CA GLU A 72 -29.74 7.77 14.36
C GLU A 72 -30.18 7.87 15.82
N LYS A 73 -30.44 6.72 16.47
CA LYS A 73 -30.84 6.64 17.88
C LYS A 73 -29.69 6.88 18.86
N ALA A 74 -28.45 6.74 18.41
CA ALA A 74 -27.27 6.94 19.25
C ALA A 74 -26.83 8.41 19.20
N GLN A 75 -27.49 9.27 19.98
CA GLN A 75 -27.13 10.68 20.09
C GLN A 75 -26.12 10.88 21.22
N PHE A 76 -24.94 11.39 20.87
CA PHE A 76 -23.89 11.74 21.82
C PHE A 76 -24.06 13.17 22.31
N LYS A 77 -23.80 13.41 23.60
CA LYS A 77 -23.80 14.76 24.17
C LYS A 77 -22.62 15.59 23.67
N ASN A 78 -21.42 14.98 23.65
CA ASN A 78 -20.18 15.68 23.34
C ASN A 78 -19.11 14.69 22.84
N LEU A 79 -19.35 14.07 21.69
CA LEU A 79 -18.38 13.17 21.06
C LEU A 79 -17.14 13.96 20.61
N GLY A 80 -15.95 13.53 21.02
CA GLY A 80 -14.70 14.18 20.63
C GLY A 80 -13.65 13.25 20.05
N LEU A 81 -13.89 11.94 20.06
CA LEU A 81 -12.99 10.98 19.42
C LEU A 81 -13.78 9.75 18.93
N LEU A 82 -13.56 9.40 17.66
CA LEU A 82 -14.07 8.18 17.06
C LEU A 82 -12.91 7.23 16.74
N ILE A 83 -12.89 6.07 17.38
CA ILE A 83 -11.92 5.01 17.11
C ILE A 83 -12.60 3.94 16.26
N ILE A 84 -12.01 3.58 15.13
CA ILE A 84 -12.54 2.59 14.19
C ILE A 84 -11.51 1.48 14.05
N ASP A 85 -11.88 0.25 14.42
CA ASP A 85 -11.04 -0.92 14.23
C ASP A 85 -11.45 -1.69 12.97
N GLU A 86 -10.47 -2.13 12.18
CA GLU A 86 -10.65 -2.85 10.91
C GLU A 86 -11.70 -2.23 9.97
N GLU A 87 -11.54 -0.94 9.64
CA GLU A 87 -12.46 -0.14 8.79
C GLU A 87 -12.85 -0.85 7.48
N HIS A 88 -11.97 -1.66 6.90
CA HIS A 88 -12.22 -2.37 5.65
C HIS A 88 -13.42 -3.34 5.72
N ARG A 89 -13.76 -3.86 6.91
CA ARG A 89 -14.88 -4.79 7.13
C ARG A 89 -16.26 -4.11 7.20
N PHE A 90 -16.32 -2.78 7.29
CA PHE A 90 -17.60 -2.06 7.33
C PHE A 90 -18.19 -1.88 5.92
N GLY A 91 -19.50 -2.10 5.80
CA GLY A 91 -20.25 -1.89 4.55
C GLY A 91 -20.31 -0.42 4.13
N VAL A 92 -20.69 -0.19 2.87
CA VAL A 92 -20.70 1.16 2.25
C VAL A 92 -21.57 2.15 3.04
N ARG A 93 -22.79 1.76 3.42
CA ARG A 93 -23.70 2.60 4.23
C ARG A 93 -23.10 3.01 5.59
N HIS A 94 -22.39 2.10 6.25
CA HIS A 94 -21.72 2.41 7.51
C HIS A 94 -20.57 3.40 7.29
N LYS A 95 -19.84 3.27 6.18
CA LYS A 95 -18.76 4.20 5.81
C LYS A 95 -19.28 5.60 5.49
N GLU A 96 -20.48 5.73 4.92
CA GLU A 96 -21.13 7.02 4.69
C GLU A 96 -21.50 7.70 6.02
N ALA A 97 -22.17 6.98 6.93
CA ALA A 97 -22.48 7.50 8.27
C ALA A 97 -21.21 7.90 9.05
N MET A 98 -20.11 7.15 8.90
CA MET A 98 -18.82 7.53 9.48
C MET A 98 -18.22 8.79 8.85
N LYS A 99 -18.47 9.08 7.56
CA LYS A 99 -17.97 10.29 6.90
C LYS A 99 -18.67 11.54 7.42
N GLU A 100 -19.96 11.46 7.71
CA GLU A 100 -20.71 12.56 8.32
C GLU A 100 -20.13 12.89 9.71
N LEU A 101 -19.90 11.87 10.54
CA LEU A 101 -19.29 12.03 11.86
C LEU A 101 -17.83 12.55 11.80
N ARG A 102 -17.08 12.22 10.74
CA ARG A 102 -15.69 12.68 10.52
C ARG A 102 -15.57 14.19 10.33
N ALA A 103 -16.64 14.88 9.92
CA ALA A 103 -16.59 16.33 9.70
C ALA A 103 -16.47 17.12 11.01
N GLU A 104 -16.90 16.55 12.14
CA GLU A 104 -17.01 17.25 13.42
C GLU A 104 -16.11 16.65 14.53
N VAL A 105 -15.50 15.48 14.30
CA VAL A 105 -14.84 14.68 15.34
C VAL A 105 -13.49 14.15 14.86
N ASP A 106 -12.50 14.11 15.76
CA ASP A 106 -11.21 13.45 15.53
C ASP A 106 -11.40 11.94 15.32
N VAL A 107 -10.76 11.39 14.28
CA VAL A 107 -10.92 9.97 13.91
C VAL A 107 -9.59 9.23 13.91
N LEU A 108 -9.56 8.11 14.63
CA LEU A 108 -8.44 7.17 14.68
C LEU A 108 -8.86 5.83 14.06
N THR A 109 -8.31 5.50 12.90
CA THR A 109 -8.51 4.17 12.28
C THR A 109 -7.35 3.24 12.63
N LEU A 110 -7.66 2.04 13.10
CA LEU A 110 -6.73 0.94 13.38
C LEU A 110 -6.91 -0.17 12.35
N THR A 111 -5.81 -0.72 11.82
CA THR A 111 -5.87 -1.91 10.96
C THR A 111 -4.57 -2.70 11.01
N ALA A 112 -4.67 -4.03 10.91
CA ALA A 112 -3.52 -4.92 10.85
C ALA A 112 -2.79 -4.90 9.50
N THR A 113 -3.49 -4.56 8.41
CA THR A 113 -2.94 -4.49 7.05
C THR A 113 -3.43 -3.20 6.40
N PRO A 114 -2.55 -2.23 6.09
CA PRO A 114 -2.98 -1.01 5.45
C PRO A 114 -3.53 -1.35 4.06
N ILE A 115 -4.73 -0.84 3.76
CA ILE A 115 -5.32 -0.97 2.43
C ILE A 115 -4.35 -0.31 1.44
N PRO A 116 -3.96 -0.94 0.32
CA PRO A 116 -2.96 -0.38 -0.60
C PRO A 116 -3.24 1.06 -1.05
N ARG A 117 -4.52 1.39 -1.27
CA ARG A 117 -4.98 2.76 -1.55
C ARG A 117 -4.74 3.74 -0.39
N THR A 118 -5.02 3.31 0.84
CA THR A 118 -4.80 4.14 2.04
C THR A 118 -3.32 4.31 2.33
N LEU A 119 -2.52 3.29 2.04
CA LEU A 119 -1.06 3.36 2.10
C LEU A 119 -0.51 4.37 1.10
N GLY A 120 -0.96 4.33 -0.17
CA GLY A 120 -0.57 5.31 -1.19
C GLY A 120 -0.87 6.75 -0.79
N MET A 121 -2.10 7.02 -0.32
CA MET A 121 -2.50 8.36 0.15
C MET A 121 -1.69 8.84 1.36
N ALA A 122 -1.31 7.93 2.25
CA ALA A 122 -0.47 8.26 3.40
C ALA A 122 0.99 8.57 3.00
N LEU A 123 1.56 7.80 2.06
CA LEU A 123 2.90 8.03 1.54
C LEU A 123 3.02 9.38 0.80
N GLU A 124 1.93 9.86 0.20
CA GLU A 124 1.85 11.17 -0.45
C GLU A 124 1.49 12.33 0.52
N GLY A 125 1.31 12.04 1.82
CA GLY A 125 1.07 13.04 2.86
C GLY A 125 -0.36 13.60 2.90
N LEU A 126 -1.33 12.93 2.28
CA LEU A 126 -2.76 13.26 2.39
C LEU A 126 -3.40 12.70 3.66
N ARG A 127 -2.75 11.74 4.31
CA ARG A 127 -3.14 11.16 5.60
C ARG A 127 -1.92 10.92 6.47
N ASP A 128 -2.01 11.30 7.73
CA ASP A 128 -1.02 10.93 8.73
C ASP A 128 -1.13 9.43 9.03
N LEU A 129 -0.02 8.72 8.85
CA LEU A 129 0.07 7.28 9.07
C LEU A 129 1.21 6.98 10.04
N SER A 130 0.87 6.29 11.12
CA SER A 130 1.84 5.82 12.11
C SER A 130 1.94 4.30 12.02
N VAL A 131 3.14 3.80 11.68
CA VAL A 131 3.41 2.36 11.63
C VAL A 131 4.00 1.92 12.96
N ILE A 132 3.33 0.98 13.63
CA ILE A 132 3.86 0.32 14.82
C ILE A 132 4.52 -1.00 14.36
N ALA A 133 5.81 -0.95 14.03
CA ALA A 133 6.56 -2.12 13.55
C ALA A 133 7.15 -2.98 14.68
N THR A 134 7.48 -2.37 15.81
CA THR A 134 8.14 -3.05 16.93
C THR A 134 7.15 -3.93 17.69
N ALA A 135 7.39 -5.25 17.70
CA ALA A 135 6.58 -6.18 18.49
C ALA A 135 6.79 -5.94 20.00
N PRO A 136 5.76 -6.20 20.83
CA PRO A 136 5.92 -6.19 22.29
C PRO A 136 7.00 -7.18 22.75
N GLN A 137 7.70 -6.85 23.85
CA GLN A 137 8.70 -7.74 24.44
C GLN A 137 8.08 -9.12 24.74
N ARG A 138 8.81 -10.20 24.37
CA ARG A 138 8.45 -11.63 24.55
C ARG A 138 7.47 -12.26 23.53
N ARG A 139 7.22 -11.62 22.39
CA ARG A 139 6.51 -12.29 21.28
C ARG A 139 7.48 -13.13 20.44
N LEU A 140 7.24 -14.43 20.34
CA LEU A 140 8.04 -15.35 19.54
C LEU A 140 7.54 -15.35 18.08
N ALA A 141 8.47 -15.45 17.13
CA ALA A 141 8.16 -15.61 15.72
C ALA A 141 7.35 -16.89 15.47
N ILE A 142 6.41 -16.86 14.52
CA ILE A 142 5.57 -18.02 14.19
C ILE A 142 6.35 -18.91 13.21
N LYS A 143 6.60 -20.17 13.59
CA LYS A 143 7.27 -21.13 12.70
C LYS A 143 6.29 -21.61 11.64
N THR A 144 6.60 -21.32 10.38
CA THR A 144 5.73 -21.60 9.24
C THR A 144 6.28 -22.77 8.42
N PHE A 145 5.46 -23.77 8.14
CA PHE A 145 5.84 -24.96 7.36
C PHE A 145 4.90 -25.13 6.17
N VAL A 146 5.47 -25.23 4.97
CA VAL A 146 4.74 -25.64 3.76
C VAL A 146 4.95 -27.14 3.54
N ARG A 147 3.87 -27.92 3.50
CA ARG A 147 3.92 -29.40 3.38
C ARG A 147 2.76 -29.93 2.53
N ASN A 148 2.93 -31.13 1.98
CA ASN A 148 1.83 -31.87 1.37
C ASN A 148 0.79 -32.23 2.44
N GLU A 149 -0.48 -32.19 2.06
CA GLU A 149 -1.58 -32.61 2.92
C GLU A 149 -1.46 -34.12 3.20
N GLY A 150 -1.24 -34.46 4.48
CA GLY A 150 -1.12 -35.84 4.90
C GLY A 150 -1.64 -36.03 6.32
N ASN A 151 -2.34 -37.15 6.54
CA ASN A 151 -2.97 -37.45 7.84
C ASN A 151 -1.95 -37.51 8.99
N GLY A 152 -0.73 -37.99 8.73
CA GLY A 152 0.35 -38.03 9.72
C GLY A 152 0.76 -36.63 10.21
N VAL A 153 0.91 -35.67 9.28
CA VAL A 153 1.30 -34.28 9.60
C VAL A 153 0.20 -33.58 10.40
N ILE A 154 -1.06 -33.74 9.97
CA ILE A 154 -2.22 -33.17 10.69
C ILE A 154 -2.28 -33.75 12.10
N ARG A 155 -2.16 -35.08 12.24
CA ARG A 155 -2.23 -35.75 13.55
C ARG A 155 -1.12 -35.30 14.48
N GLU A 156 0.12 -35.24 14.00
CA GLU A 156 1.26 -34.79 14.79
C GLU A 156 1.10 -33.33 15.25
N ALA A 157 0.71 -32.44 14.33
CA ALA A 157 0.54 -31.02 14.61
C ALA A 157 -0.54 -30.77 15.68
N VAL A 158 -1.70 -31.43 15.54
CA VAL A 158 -2.80 -31.27 16.50
C VAL A 158 -2.46 -31.88 17.85
N LEU A 159 -1.96 -33.12 17.89
CA LEU A 159 -1.62 -33.79 19.15
C LEU A 159 -0.53 -33.04 19.93
N ARG A 160 0.44 -32.43 19.23
CA ARG A 160 1.47 -31.60 19.85
C ARG A 160 0.87 -30.42 20.60
N GLU A 161 -0.13 -29.75 20.03
CA GLU A 161 -0.81 -28.62 20.69
C GLU A 161 -1.72 -29.09 21.83
N LEU A 162 -2.47 -30.18 21.63
CA LEU A 162 -3.34 -30.77 22.66
C LEU A 162 -2.55 -31.19 23.91
N LYS A 163 -1.37 -31.80 23.74
CA LYS A 163 -0.47 -32.16 24.85
C LYS A 163 -0.01 -30.96 25.68
N ARG A 164 0.00 -29.76 25.09
CA ARG A 164 0.36 -28.50 25.77
C ARG A 164 -0.85 -27.81 26.41
N GLY A 165 -2.05 -28.39 26.29
CA GLY A 165 -3.30 -27.77 26.73
C GLY A 165 -3.74 -26.59 25.85
N GLY A 166 -3.17 -26.48 24.64
CA GLY A 166 -3.51 -25.44 23.68
C GLY A 166 -4.71 -25.81 22.81
N GLN A 167 -5.04 -24.90 21.90
CA GLN A 167 -6.12 -25.06 20.93
C GLN A 167 -5.60 -24.88 19.50
N VAL A 168 -6.31 -25.47 18.55
CA VAL A 168 -5.89 -25.49 17.15
C VAL A 168 -6.97 -24.88 16.26
N TYR A 169 -6.56 -24.01 15.35
CA TYR A 169 -7.37 -23.61 14.21
C TYR A 169 -7.11 -24.56 13.04
N PHE A 170 -8.16 -25.21 12.54
CA PHE A 170 -8.12 -25.98 11.31
C PHE A 170 -8.95 -25.25 10.26
N LEU A 171 -8.28 -24.67 9.26
CA LEU A 171 -8.92 -23.87 8.23
C LEU A 171 -9.31 -24.77 7.04
N HIS A 172 -10.60 -24.77 6.71
CA HIS A 172 -11.18 -25.41 5.54
C HIS A 172 -12.23 -24.47 4.94
N ASN A 173 -11.92 -23.84 3.80
CA ASN A 173 -12.71 -22.72 3.27
C ASN A 173 -13.96 -23.14 2.47
N GLU A 174 -14.27 -24.43 2.37
CA GLU A 174 -15.41 -24.93 1.61
C GLU A 174 -16.51 -25.40 2.58
N VAL A 175 -17.59 -24.62 2.69
CA VAL A 175 -18.68 -24.88 3.65
C VAL A 175 -19.44 -26.16 3.31
N GLU A 176 -19.64 -26.46 2.03
CA GLU A 176 -20.35 -27.66 1.57
C GLU A 176 -19.69 -28.96 2.05
N THR A 177 -18.36 -28.97 2.17
CA THR A 177 -17.58 -30.15 2.53
C THR A 177 -17.06 -30.11 3.97
N ILE A 178 -17.44 -29.12 4.76
CA ILE A 178 -16.92 -28.92 6.12
C ILE A 178 -17.35 -30.03 7.09
N GLU A 179 -18.58 -30.54 6.98
CA GLU A 179 -19.06 -31.63 7.84
C GLU A 179 -18.35 -32.95 7.49
N ASN A 180 -18.16 -33.23 6.20
CA ASN A 180 -17.37 -34.38 5.73
C ASN A 180 -15.92 -34.28 6.23
N ARG A 181 -15.35 -33.07 6.24
CA ARG A 181 -14.01 -32.84 6.76
C ARG A 181 -13.95 -33.06 8.28
N LYS A 182 -14.97 -32.65 9.04
CA LYS A 182 -15.07 -32.94 10.48
C LYS A 182 -15.08 -34.44 10.75
N GLN A 183 -15.91 -35.20 10.06
CA GLN A 183 -15.97 -36.66 10.24
C GLN A 183 -14.59 -37.32 10.00
N LYS A 184 -13.91 -36.94 8.91
CA LYS A 184 -12.53 -37.41 8.66
C LYS A 184 -11.54 -36.99 9.75
N LEU A 185 -11.67 -35.78 10.29
CA LEU A 185 -10.82 -35.32 11.38
C LEU A 185 -11.10 -36.08 12.68
N GLU A 186 -12.35 -36.41 12.98
CA GLU A 186 -12.73 -37.24 14.14
C GLU A 186 -12.14 -38.65 14.05
N GLU A 187 -12.06 -39.24 12.85
CA GLU A 187 -11.38 -40.52 12.62
C GLU A 187 -9.86 -40.43 12.85
N ILE A 188 -9.22 -39.33 12.41
CA ILE A 188 -7.78 -39.11 12.53
C ILE A 188 -7.38 -38.71 13.97
N LEU A 189 -8.29 -38.01 14.67
CA LEU A 189 -8.06 -37.36 15.96
C LEU A 189 -9.17 -37.73 16.97
N PRO A 190 -9.26 -38.99 17.41
CA PRO A 190 -10.28 -39.41 18.37
C PRO A 190 -10.16 -38.71 19.73
N GLU A 191 -8.98 -38.14 20.06
CA GLU A 191 -8.74 -37.42 21.30
C GLU A 191 -9.18 -35.94 21.24
N ALA A 192 -9.52 -35.42 20.06
CA ALA A 192 -9.82 -34.01 19.86
C ALA A 192 -11.33 -33.71 19.96
N ARG A 193 -11.68 -32.67 20.71
CA ARG A 193 -13.04 -32.10 20.69
C ARG A 193 -13.12 -31.03 19.61
N ILE A 194 -13.76 -31.37 18.49
CA ILE A 194 -13.85 -30.53 17.29
C ILE A 194 -15.19 -29.77 17.27
N ALA A 195 -15.13 -28.46 17.01
CA ALA A 195 -16.30 -27.63 16.72
C ALA A 195 -16.20 -27.01 15.32
N ILE A 196 -17.35 -26.75 14.69
CA ILE A 196 -17.43 -26.12 13.37
C ILE A 196 -17.82 -24.64 13.52
N ALA A 197 -17.13 -23.77 12.78
CA ALA A 197 -17.49 -22.36 12.65
C ALA A 197 -17.37 -21.88 11.19
N HIS A 198 -18.49 -21.60 10.52
CA HIS A 198 -18.51 -21.09 9.15
C HIS A 198 -19.52 -19.94 8.93
N GLY A 199 -19.42 -19.25 7.79
CA GLY A 199 -19.98 -17.89 7.62
C GLY A 199 -21.48 -17.90 7.33
N GLN A 200 -21.95 -19.03 6.84
CA GLN A 200 -23.36 -19.32 6.63
C GLN A 200 -24.09 -19.73 7.92
N MET A 201 -23.38 -19.91 9.05
CA MET A 201 -24.04 -20.19 10.32
C MET A 201 -24.82 -18.95 10.78
N PRO A 202 -25.99 -19.13 11.41
CA PRO A 202 -26.67 -18.04 12.08
C PRO A 202 -25.71 -17.34 13.06
N GLU A 203 -25.67 -16.01 13.05
CA GLU A 203 -24.71 -15.24 13.86
C GLU A 203 -24.75 -15.62 15.35
N ARG A 204 -25.94 -15.92 15.88
CA ARG A 204 -26.14 -16.35 17.27
C ARG A 204 -25.50 -17.71 17.58
N GLU A 205 -25.49 -18.62 16.60
CA GLU A 205 -24.88 -19.94 16.75
C GLU A 205 -23.35 -19.83 16.66
N LEU A 206 -22.85 -19.07 15.68
CA LEU A 206 -21.44 -18.77 15.53
C LEU A 206 -20.86 -18.15 16.81
N GLU A 207 -21.54 -17.13 17.35
CA GLU A 207 -21.16 -16.49 18.62
C GLU A 207 -21.09 -17.48 19.79
N ARG A 208 -22.04 -18.43 19.87
CA ARG A 208 -22.04 -19.48 20.91
C ARG A 208 -20.85 -20.42 20.76
N VAL A 209 -20.60 -20.93 19.55
CA VAL A 209 -19.45 -21.81 19.27
C VAL A 209 -18.14 -21.10 19.61
N MET A 210 -18.00 -19.83 19.24
CA MET A 210 -16.81 -19.06 19.54
C MET A 210 -16.60 -18.86 21.04
N ARG A 211 -17.67 -18.58 21.80
CA ARG A 211 -17.60 -18.49 23.26
C ARG A 211 -17.17 -19.82 23.90
N ASP A 212 -17.72 -20.93 23.41
CA ASP A 212 -17.37 -22.26 23.88
C ASP A 212 -15.91 -22.61 23.56
N PHE A 213 -15.41 -22.15 22.41
CA PHE A 213 -14.01 -22.27 22.04
C PHE A 213 -13.11 -21.43 22.97
N VAL A 214 -13.43 -20.15 23.21
CA VAL A 214 -12.66 -19.31 24.18
C VAL A 214 -12.64 -19.93 25.58
N ALA A 215 -13.75 -20.54 26.00
CA ALA A 215 -13.88 -21.23 27.29
C ALA A 215 -13.22 -22.64 27.33
N GLN A 216 -12.43 -23.01 26.32
CA GLN A 216 -11.73 -24.30 26.21
C GLN A 216 -12.63 -25.55 26.28
N ARG A 217 -13.92 -25.42 25.92
CA ARG A 217 -14.85 -26.57 25.80
C ARG A 217 -14.53 -27.43 24.58
N PHE A 218 -13.97 -26.80 23.54
CA PHE A 218 -13.46 -27.45 22.34
C PHE A 218 -11.97 -27.16 22.19
N ASN A 219 -11.24 -28.10 21.62
CA ASN A 219 -9.79 -27.96 21.43
C ASN A 219 -9.42 -27.65 19.98
N VAL A 220 -10.24 -28.06 19.02
CA VAL A 220 -10.01 -27.81 17.60
C VAL A 220 -11.21 -27.07 17.04
N LEU A 221 -10.95 -25.93 16.40
CA LEU A 221 -11.98 -25.18 15.65
C LEU A 221 -11.78 -25.42 14.16
N LEU A 222 -12.66 -26.22 13.56
CA LEU A 222 -12.77 -26.38 12.12
C LEU A 222 -13.53 -25.19 11.57
N CYS A 223 -12.85 -24.32 10.82
CA CYS A 223 -13.41 -23.03 10.43
C CYS A 223 -13.10 -22.64 9.00
N SER A 224 -13.92 -21.75 8.43
CA SER A 224 -13.57 -21.03 7.21
C SER A 224 -12.77 -19.76 7.52
N THR A 225 -12.58 -18.88 6.53
CA THR A 225 -11.89 -17.58 6.65
C THR A 225 -12.47 -16.61 7.68
N ILE A 226 -13.55 -16.95 8.39
CA ILE A 226 -14.12 -16.09 9.44
C ILE A 226 -13.15 -15.79 10.56
N ILE A 227 -12.20 -16.66 10.86
CA ILE A 227 -11.19 -16.36 11.89
C ILE A 227 -10.35 -15.11 11.55
N GLU A 228 -10.39 -14.65 10.29
CA GLU A 228 -9.87 -13.35 9.88
C GLU A 228 -10.54 -12.17 10.59
N THR A 229 -11.77 -12.29 11.12
CA THR A 229 -12.58 -11.17 11.65
C THR A 229 -12.39 -10.84 13.13
N GLY A 230 -11.21 -11.11 13.68
CA GLY A 230 -10.86 -10.53 14.97
C GLY A 230 -11.26 -11.37 16.17
N ILE A 231 -11.01 -12.68 16.10
CA ILE A 231 -11.08 -13.51 17.31
C ILE A 231 -9.66 -13.71 17.80
N ASP A 232 -9.37 -13.14 18.97
CA ASP A 232 -8.14 -13.39 19.71
C ASP A 232 -8.36 -14.52 20.70
N VAL A 233 -7.72 -15.66 20.46
CA VAL A 233 -7.67 -16.76 21.42
C VAL A 233 -6.22 -16.97 21.83
N PRO A 234 -5.80 -16.47 23.02
CA PRO A 234 -4.41 -16.56 23.47
C PRO A 234 -3.89 -18.00 23.56
N THR A 235 -4.80 -18.95 23.80
CA THR A 235 -4.53 -20.39 23.91
C THR A 235 -4.42 -21.10 22.57
N ALA A 236 -4.78 -20.44 21.47
CA ALA A 236 -4.65 -20.98 20.13
C ALA A 236 -3.27 -20.64 19.54
N ASN A 237 -2.33 -21.59 19.61
CA ASN A 237 -0.96 -21.37 19.13
C ASN A 237 -0.63 -22.14 17.85
N THR A 238 -1.51 -23.03 17.41
CA THR A 238 -1.29 -23.80 16.17
C THR A 238 -2.42 -23.54 15.18
N ILE A 239 -2.06 -23.20 13.94
CA ILE A 239 -2.99 -23.08 12.82
C ILE A 239 -2.59 -24.03 11.70
N ILE A 240 -3.57 -24.76 11.16
CA ILE A 240 -3.42 -25.67 10.04
C ILE A 240 -4.32 -25.15 8.93
N MET A 241 -3.74 -24.82 7.78
CA MET A 241 -4.46 -24.28 6.63
C MET A 241 -4.53 -25.34 5.53
N ALA A 242 -5.70 -25.94 5.35
CA ALA A 242 -5.93 -26.84 4.21
C ALA A 242 -6.07 -26.01 2.92
N ARG A 243 -5.51 -26.52 1.82
CA ARG A 243 -5.54 -25.85 0.51
C ARG A 243 -4.94 -24.44 0.54
N ALA A 244 -3.76 -24.30 1.16
CA ALA A 244 -3.03 -23.04 1.25
C ALA A 244 -2.77 -22.40 -0.15
N ASP A 245 -2.73 -23.22 -1.20
CA ASP A 245 -2.60 -22.82 -2.61
C ASP A 245 -3.69 -21.86 -3.09
N LYS A 246 -4.90 -21.97 -2.54
CA LYS A 246 -6.07 -21.15 -2.94
C LYS A 246 -6.12 -19.76 -2.29
N PHE A 247 -5.33 -19.50 -1.26
CA PHE A 247 -5.41 -18.24 -0.51
C PHE A 247 -4.49 -17.16 -1.08
N GLY A 248 -4.89 -15.90 -0.92
CA GLY A 248 -4.01 -14.75 -1.21
C GLY A 248 -2.92 -14.57 -0.15
N LEU A 249 -1.83 -13.89 -0.49
CA LEU A 249 -0.71 -13.64 0.43
C LEU A 249 -1.15 -12.81 1.65
N ALA A 250 -1.97 -11.77 1.43
CA ALA A 250 -2.61 -10.99 2.49
C ALA A 250 -3.42 -11.86 3.47
N GLN A 251 -4.26 -12.75 2.93
CA GLN A 251 -5.09 -13.64 3.74
C GLN A 251 -4.24 -14.62 4.55
N LEU A 252 -3.24 -15.26 3.92
CA LEU A 252 -2.34 -16.19 4.60
C LEU A 252 -1.62 -15.51 5.78
N HIS A 253 -1.16 -14.27 5.61
CA HIS A 253 -0.52 -13.52 6.68
C HIS A 253 -1.48 -13.14 7.80
N GLN A 254 -2.68 -12.66 7.47
CA GLN A 254 -3.71 -12.35 8.47
C GLN A 254 -4.12 -13.58 9.27
N LEU A 255 -4.35 -14.71 8.60
CA LEU A 255 -4.68 -15.99 9.22
C LEU A 255 -3.52 -16.48 10.10
N ARG A 256 -2.28 -16.41 9.60
CA ARG A 256 -1.08 -16.74 10.38
C ARG A 256 -0.99 -15.87 11.64
N GLY A 257 -1.27 -14.57 11.53
CA GLY A 257 -1.26 -13.62 12.65
C GLY A 257 -2.32 -13.84 13.73
N ARG A 258 -3.26 -14.78 13.52
CA ARG A 258 -4.25 -15.18 14.53
C ARG A 258 -3.68 -16.11 15.61
N VAL A 259 -2.51 -16.71 15.37
CA VAL A 259 -1.80 -17.52 16.38
C VAL A 259 -0.55 -16.81 16.91
N GLY A 260 0.00 -17.29 18.03
CA GLY A 260 1.25 -16.74 18.58
C GLY A 260 1.05 -15.41 19.31
N ARG A 261 -0.02 -15.33 20.11
CA ARG A 261 -0.31 -14.20 21.01
C ARG A 261 0.11 -14.48 22.46
N SER A 262 0.50 -15.72 22.77
CA SER A 262 1.04 -16.12 24.07
C SER A 262 2.58 -16.11 24.10
N HIS A 263 3.16 -16.43 25.25
CA HIS A 263 4.61 -16.64 25.41
C HIS A 263 5.11 -17.97 24.81
N HIS A 264 4.20 -18.80 24.28
CA HIS A 264 4.55 -20.09 23.71
C HIS A 264 4.85 -19.97 22.21
N GLN A 265 5.82 -20.77 21.77
CA GLN A 265 6.09 -20.95 20.35
C GLN A 265 4.82 -21.39 19.61
N ALA A 266 4.44 -20.60 18.59
CA ALA A 266 3.33 -20.88 17.70
C ALA A 266 3.80 -21.49 16.38
N TYR A 267 2.89 -22.24 15.74
CA TYR A 267 3.15 -23.00 14.53
C TYR A 267 2.04 -22.77 13.49
N ALA A 268 2.45 -22.55 12.24
CA ALA A 268 1.55 -22.43 11.11
C ALA A 268 1.89 -23.51 10.07
N TYR A 269 0.95 -24.39 9.79
CA TYR A 269 1.07 -25.45 8.79
C TYR A 269 0.25 -25.09 7.56
N LEU A 270 0.93 -24.80 6.46
CA LEU A 270 0.35 -24.52 5.14
C LEU A 270 0.32 -25.84 4.36
N LEU A 271 -0.86 -26.43 4.21
CA LEU A 271 -1.03 -27.71 3.53
C LEU A 271 -1.46 -27.49 2.08
N VAL A 272 -0.74 -28.13 1.16
CA VAL A 272 -1.05 -28.15 -0.27
C VAL A 272 -1.31 -29.60 -0.72
N PRO A 273 -2.18 -29.84 -1.71
CA PRO A 273 -2.48 -31.20 -2.14
C PRO A 273 -1.25 -31.89 -2.76
N ASP A 274 -0.49 -31.14 -3.56
CA ASP A 274 0.76 -31.56 -4.17
C ASP A 274 1.66 -30.34 -4.34
N MET A 275 2.93 -30.45 -3.95
CA MET A 275 3.93 -29.39 -4.09
C MET A 275 4.40 -29.25 -5.54
N ASP A 276 4.50 -30.36 -6.27
CA ASP A 276 5.02 -30.36 -7.65
C ASP A 276 3.98 -29.85 -8.66
N GLY A 277 2.69 -29.96 -8.32
CA GLY A 277 1.56 -29.46 -9.11
C GLY A 277 1.21 -27.98 -8.89
N LEU A 278 1.97 -27.23 -8.09
CA LEU A 278 1.68 -25.83 -7.80
C LEU A 278 1.97 -24.92 -9.01
N THR A 279 1.13 -23.89 -9.19
CA THR A 279 1.44 -22.82 -10.14
C THR A 279 2.65 -22.01 -9.65
N LYS A 280 3.45 -21.47 -10.57
CA LYS A 280 4.61 -20.61 -10.21
C LYS A 280 4.23 -19.47 -9.25
N GLN A 281 3.07 -18.85 -9.46
CA GLN A 281 2.55 -17.81 -8.57
C GLN A 281 2.17 -18.35 -7.18
N ALA A 282 1.59 -19.55 -7.07
CA ALA A 282 1.30 -20.15 -5.78
C ALA A 282 2.57 -20.52 -5.02
N GLN A 283 3.56 -21.08 -5.72
CA GLN A 283 4.86 -21.41 -5.14
C GLN A 283 5.57 -20.15 -4.60
N GLN A 284 5.68 -19.08 -5.41
CA GLN A 284 6.28 -17.82 -4.98
C GLN A 284 5.57 -17.23 -3.75
N ARG A 285 4.23 -17.27 -3.70
CA ARG A 285 3.47 -16.79 -2.53
C ARG A 285 3.77 -17.61 -1.26
N LEU A 286 3.85 -18.94 -1.39
CA LEU A 286 4.13 -19.85 -0.27
C LEU A 286 5.59 -19.75 0.22
N GLU A 287 6.53 -19.55 -0.69
CA GLU A 287 7.94 -19.28 -0.36
C GLU A 287 8.08 -17.92 0.34
N ALA A 288 7.39 -16.88 -0.15
CA ALA A 288 7.40 -15.56 0.47
C ALA A 288 6.87 -15.59 1.90
N ILE A 289 5.73 -16.23 2.16
CA ILE A 289 5.17 -16.31 3.52
C ILE A 289 6.04 -17.15 4.47
N GLN A 290 6.77 -18.15 3.94
CA GLN A 290 7.70 -18.96 4.72
C GLN A 290 8.98 -18.19 5.08
N ALA A 291 9.53 -17.41 4.14
CA ALA A 291 10.70 -16.57 4.36
C ALA A 291 10.43 -15.40 5.34
N MET A 292 9.16 -15.02 5.51
CA MET A 292 8.72 -14.00 6.45
C MET A 292 8.68 -14.51 7.89
N GLU A 293 9.83 -14.89 8.45
CA GLU A 293 9.94 -15.33 9.85
C GLU A 293 9.92 -14.15 10.86
N GLU A 294 10.16 -12.92 10.42
CA GLU A 294 10.20 -11.75 11.32
C GLU A 294 8.83 -11.08 11.58
N LEU A 295 8.64 -10.70 12.84
CA LEU A 295 7.53 -9.89 13.34
C LEU A 295 7.72 -8.43 12.89
N GLY A 296 6.71 -7.85 12.22
CA GLY A 296 6.80 -6.53 11.56
C GLY A 296 6.58 -6.59 10.04
N SER A 297 6.48 -7.80 9.49
CA SER A 297 6.31 -8.11 8.07
C SER A 297 5.00 -7.64 7.42
N GLY A 298 4.03 -7.08 8.15
CA GLY A 298 2.75 -6.64 7.57
C GLY A 298 2.89 -5.53 6.53
N PHE A 299 3.86 -4.63 6.71
CA PHE A 299 4.19 -3.57 5.74
C PHE A 299 4.88 -4.13 4.49
N TYR A 300 5.89 -4.99 4.68
CA TYR A 300 6.56 -5.72 3.59
C TYR A 300 5.58 -6.59 2.80
N LEU A 301 4.59 -7.17 3.48
CA LEU A 301 3.54 -7.97 2.86
C LEU A 301 2.61 -7.12 1.99
N ALA A 302 2.21 -5.92 2.45
CA ALA A 302 1.39 -5.02 1.66
C ALA A 302 2.13 -4.55 0.39
N MET A 303 3.44 -4.31 0.49
CA MET A 303 4.29 -3.98 -0.66
C MET A 303 4.41 -5.15 -1.64
N HIS A 304 4.70 -6.36 -1.16
CA HIS A 304 4.78 -7.54 -2.03
C HIS A 304 3.41 -7.98 -2.58
N ASP A 305 2.32 -7.85 -1.83
CA ASP A 305 0.96 -8.15 -2.32
C ASP A 305 0.55 -7.13 -3.40
N LEU A 306 0.98 -5.87 -3.28
CA LEU A 306 0.82 -4.83 -4.31
C LEU A 306 1.66 -5.14 -5.57
N GLU A 307 2.89 -5.60 -5.41
CA GLU A 307 3.78 -6.00 -6.51
C GLU A 307 3.27 -7.27 -7.21
N ILE A 308 2.80 -8.26 -6.45
CA ILE A 308 2.33 -9.56 -6.97
C ILE A 308 0.95 -9.46 -7.62
N ARG A 309 0.03 -8.66 -7.05
CA ARG A 309 -1.32 -8.47 -7.61
C ARG A 309 -1.38 -7.39 -8.67
N GLY A 310 -0.44 -6.44 -8.69
CA GLY A 310 -0.61 -5.16 -9.37
C GLY A 310 -1.68 -4.32 -8.66
N ALA A 311 -1.60 -2.99 -8.76
CA ALA A 311 -2.50 -2.05 -8.08
C ALA A 311 -3.97 -2.03 -8.61
N GLY A 312 -4.47 -3.15 -9.16
CA GLY A 312 -5.73 -3.23 -9.89
C GLY A 312 -6.87 -3.85 -9.10
N GLU A 313 -7.65 -3.03 -8.40
CA GLU A 313 -9.09 -3.27 -8.14
C GLU A 313 -9.76 -2.01 -7.55
N VAL A 314 -9.75 -0.89 -8.29
CA VAL A 314 -10.48 0.34 -7.89
C VAL A 314 -11.57 0.73 -8.89
N LEU A 315 -11.60 0.14 -10.10
CA LEU A 315 -12.60 0.48 -11.13
C LEU A 315 -13.04 -0.74 -11.96
N GLY A 316 -14.05 -1.48 -11.46
CA GLY A 316 -14.97 -2.29 -12.28
C GLY A 316 -14.45 -3.57 -12.95
N GLU A 317 -15.40 -4.48 -13.22
CA GLU A 317 -15.18 -5.85 -13.70
C GLU A 317 -14.63 -5.93 -15.14
N ASN A 318 -13.71 -6.88 -15.33
CA ASN A 318 -13.11 -7.37 -16.57
C ASN A 318 -12.05 -6.47 -17.24
N GLN A 319 -10.77 -6.79 -17.02
CA GLN A 319 -9.91 -7.38 -18.07
C GLN A 319 -8.48 -7.60 -17.55
N SER A 320 -7.94 -8.74 -17.98
CA SER A 320 -6.67 -9.36 -17.61
C SER A 320 -5.42 -8.56 -18.00
N GLY A 321 -4.46 -8.49 -17.07
CA GLY A 321 -3.02 -8.71 -17.32
C GLY A 321 -2.25 -7.66 -18.14
N ASN A 322 -1.18 -7.12 -17.55
CA ASN A 322 -0.13 -6.28 -18.13
C ASN A 322 -0.47 -4.84 -18.57
N MET A 323 -1.71 -4.47 -18.88
CA MET A 323 -2.03 -3.07 -19.26
C MET A 323 -2.18 -2.10 -18.07
N LEU A 324 -2.36 -2.59 -16.85
CA LEU A 324 -2.74 -1.79 -15.66
C LEU A 324 -1.57 -1.13 -14.93
N GLU A 325 -0.33 -1.59 -15.09
CA GLU A 325 0.83 -1.06 -14.37
C GLU A 325 1.20 0.37 -14.80
N VAL A 326 0.98 0.68 -16.09
CA VAL A 326 1.18 2.01 -16.67
C VAL A 326 0.11 2.99 -16.16
N GLY A 327 -1.13 2.52 -15.95
CA GLY A 327 -2.25 3.35 -15.54
C GLY A 327 -2.15 3.88 -14.11
N PHE A 328 -1.66 3.08 -13.16
CA PHE A 328 -1.52 3.51 -11.77
C PHE A 328 -0.36 4.50 -11.57
N GLN A 329 0.77 4.29 -12.25
CA GLN A 329 1.89 5.23 -12.22
C GLN A 329 1.49 6.57 -12.84
N LEU A 330 0.87 6.55 -14.03
CA LEU A 330 0.36 7.76 -14.68
C LEU A 330 -0.69 8.45 -13.81
N TYR A 331 -1.59 7.71 -13.18
CA TYR A 331 -2.59 8.27 -12.27
C TYR A 331 -1.96 8.97 -11.06
N ASN A 332 -0.96 8.36 -10.40
CA ASN A 332 -0.28 8.99 -9.27
C ASN A 332 0.53 10.21 -9.72
N GLU A 333 1.17 10.16 -10.89
CA GLU A 333 1.84 11.33 -11.46
C GLU A 333 0.86 12.48 -11.73
N MET A 334 -0.29 12.18 -12.35
CA MET A 334 -1.38 13.13 -12.58
C MET A 334 -1.95 13.69 -11.28
N LEU A 335 -2.15 12.85 -10.26
CA LEU A 335 -2.69 13.24 -8.97
C LEU A 335 -1.69 14.13 -8.22
N SER A 336 -0.41 13.76 -8.22
CA SER A 336 0.68 14.53 -7.61
C SER A 336 0.82 15.91 -8.26
N GLU A 337 0.75 15.98 -9.60
CA GLU A 337 0.79 17.24 -10.35
C GLU A 337 -0.44 18.11 -10.09
N ALA A 338 -1.64 17.52 -10.02
CA ALA A 338 -2.87 18.23 -9.67
C ALA A 338 -2.81 18.80 -8.23
N VAL A 339 -2.33 18.01 -7.26
CA VAL A 339 -2.17 18.46 -5.87
C VAL A 339 -1.10 19.55 -5.76
N ALA A 340 0.02 19.43 -6.46
CA ALA A 340 1.06 20.46 -6.50
C ALA A 340 0.54 21.77 -7.12
N SER A 341 -0.26 21.67 -8.19
CA SER A 341 -0.89 22.82 -8.85
C SER A 341 -1.89 23.51 -7.93
N LEU A 342 -2.74 22.75 -7.23
CA LEU A 342 -3.70 23.27 -6.25
C LEU A 342 -3.00 23.93 -5.05
N LYS A 343 -1.93 23.33 -4.52
CA LYS A 343 -1.10 23.95 -3.46
C LYS A 343 -0.44 25.24 -3.92
N ALA A 344 -0.12 25.35 -5.21
CA ALA A 344 0.45 26.55 -5.83
C ALA A 344 -0.63 27.56 -6.30
N GLY A 345 -1.92 27.31 -6.04
CA GLY A 345 -3.02 28.20 -6.43
C GLY A 345 -3.35 28.23 -7.93
N ARG A 346 -2.96 27.20 -8.69
CA ARG A 346 -3.23 27.07 -10.14
C ARG A 346 -4.31 26.02 -10.39
N GLU A 347 -5.20 26.27 -11.35
CA GLU A 347 -6.14 25.24 -11.81
C GLU A 347 -5.37 24.13 -12.55
N PRO A 348 -5.60 22.85 -12.21
CA PRO A 348 -4.94 21.74 -12.87
C PRO A 348 -5.48 21.59 -14.30
N ASP A 349 -4.62 21.75 -15.30
CA ASP A 349 -4.96 21.52 -16.70
C ASP A 349 -5.02 20.01 -16.98
N LEU A 350 -6.23 19.44 -16.84
CA LEU A 350 -6.52 18.01 -16.98
C LEU A 350 -6.22 17.45 -18.39
N LEU A 351 -5.99 18.32 -19.38
CA LEU A 351 -5.66 17.95 -20.76
C LEU A 351 -4.15 17.90 -21.05
N ALA A 352 -3.29 18.31 -20.11
CA ALA A 352 -1.84 18.34 -20.28
C ALA A 352 -1.04 17.46 -19.29
N PRO A 353 -1.45 16.23 -18.94
CA PRO A 353 -0.70 15.37 -18.00
C PRO A 353 0.65 14.88 -18.55
N LEU A 354 0.87 15.06 -19.86
CA LEU A 354 2.19 14.91 -20.48
C LEU A 354 2.71 16.32 -20.75
N SER A 355 3.23 16.98 -19.73
CA SER A 355 3.92 18.27 -19.90
C SER A 355 5.03 18.10 -20.94
N VAL A 356 4.73 18.52 -22.17
CA VAL A 356 5.51 18.44 -23.42
C VAL A 356 6.97 18.05 -23.17
N THR A 357 7.30 16.77 -23.33
CA THR A 357 8.67 16.29 -23.18
C THR A 357 9.55 17.04 -24.18
N THR A 358 10.58 17.73 -23.69
CA THR A 358 11.54 18.37 -24.60
C THR A 358 12.25 17.29 -25.39
N ASP A 359 12.00 17.26 -26.70
CA ASP A 359 12.59 16.27 -27.62
C ASP A 359 13.98 16.73 -28.02
N ILE A 360 14.99 15.87 -27.81
CA ILE A 360 16.40 16.21 -28.08
C ILE A 360 16.99 15.13 -28.96
N ASN A 361 17.33 15.51 -30.18
CA ASN A 361 17.99 14.66 -31.15
C ASN A 361 19.39 15.19 -31.46
N LEU A 362 20.41 14.43 -31.05
CA LEU A 362 21.81 14.72 -31.35
C LEU A 362 22.34 13.93 -32.56
N HIS A 363 21.49 13.27 -33.37
CA HIS A 363 21.88 12.43 -34.51
C HIS A 363 23.11 11.56 -34.23
N ALA A 364 23.06 10.87 -33.10
CA ALA A 364 24.11 9.99 -32.60
C ALA A 364 23.45 8.91 -31.73
N PRO A 365 24.01 7.69 -31.69
CA PRO A 365 23.46 6.61 -30.89
C PRO A 365 23.52 6.96 -29.40
N ALA A 366 22.36 7.20 -28.79
CA ALA A 366 22.19 7.54 -27.38
C ALA A 366 21.55 6.35 -26.65
N LEU A 367 22.37 5.38 -26.25
CA LEU A 367 21.91 4.15 -25.61
C LEU A 367 22.98 3.57 -24.69
N LEU A 368 22.56 2.75 -23.72
CA LEU A 368 23.41 1.86 -22.95
C LEU A 368 23.63 0.56 -23.75
N PRO A 369 24.85 0.29 -24.27
CA PRO A 369 25.13 -0.91 -25.04
C PRO A 369 24.92 -2.19 -24.23
N ASP A 370 24.55 -3.27 -24.91
CA ASP A 370 24.38 -4.59 -24.29
C ASP A 370 25.68 -5.08 -23.64
N ASP A 371 26.80 -4.82 -24.31
CA ASP A 371 28.16 -5.15 -23.90
C ASP A 371 28.59 -4.43 -22.60
N TYR A 372 27.93 -3.32 -22.26
CA TYR A 372 28.22 -2.51 -21.07
C TYR A 372 27.25 -2.82 -19.92
N CYS A 373 25.98 -3.07 -20.23
CA CYS A 373 24.96 -3.46 -19.26
C CYS A 373 24.09 -4.59 -19.84
N GLY A 374 24.52 -5.84 -19.60
CA GLY A 374 23.83 -7.03 -20.13
C GLY A 374 22.51 -7.37 -19.43
N ASP A 375 22.26 -6.83 -18.23
CA ASP A 375 20.97 -7.00 -17.54
C ASP A 375 19.93 -6.00 -18.10
N VAL A 376 18.92 -6.53 -18.79
CA VAL A 376 17.83 -5.78 -19.39
C VAL A 376 16.99 -5.02 -18.35
N HIS A 377 16.72 -5.64 -17.20
CA HIS A 377 15.91 -5.03 -16.15
C HIS A 377 16.63 -3.85 -15.52
N LEU A 378 17.94 -4.01 -15.30
CA LEU A 378 18.78 -2.94 -14.79
C LEU A 378 18.89 -1.77 -15.77
N ARG A 379 19.07 -2.07 -17.07
CA ARG A 379 19.12 -1.08 -18.14
C ARG A 379 17.83 -0.26 -18.22
N LEU A 380 16.67 -0.92 -18.14
CA LEU A 380 15.36 -0.26 -18.10
C LEU A 380 15.19 0.64 -16.86
N SER A 381 15.69 0.20 -15.70
CA SER A 381 15.70 1.00 -14.48
C SER A 381 16.51 2.29 -14.65
N PHE A 382 17.71 2.23 -15.25
CA PHE A 382 18.51 3.42 -15.54
C PHE A 382 17.85 4.37 -16.54
N TYR A 383 17.25 3.85 -17.62
CA TYR A 383 16.50 4.68 -18.56
C TYR A 383 15.35 5.42 -17.88
N LYS A 384 14.61 4.72 -17.01
CA LYS A 384 13.52 5.32 -16.22
C LYS A 384 14.04 6.42 -15.30
N LYS A 385 15.10 6.17 -14.53
CA LYS A 385 15.74 7.14 -13.63
C LYS A 385 16.24 8.39 -14.38
N LEU A 386 16.86 8.22 -15.56
CA LEU A 386 17.34 9.33 -16.39
C LEU A 386 16.20 10.15 -17.02
N ALA A 387 15.09 9.49 -17.39
CA ALA A 387 13.90 10.15 -17.93
C ALA A 387 13.16 10.98 -16.87
N THR A 388 13.12 10.52 -15.61
CA THR A 388 12.40 11.20 -14.52
C THR A 388 13.25 12.24 -13.79
N ALA A 389 14.58 12.25 -13.98
CA ALA A 389 15.47 13.24 -13.37
C ALA A 389 15.03 14.69 -13.70
N LYS A 390 14.98 15.55 -12.69
CA LYS A 390 14.55 16.96 -12.82
C LYS A 390 15.70 17.96 -12.65
N THR A 391 16.85 17.51 -12.15
CA THR A 391 18.02 18.35 -11.87
C THR A 391 19.30 17.72 -12.43
N ASN A 392 20.30 18.55 -12.73
CA ASN A 392 21.59 18.04 -13.20
C ASN A 392 22.29 17.21 -12.11
N ASP A 393 22.16 17.60 -10.85
CA ASP A 393 22.73 16.86 -9.71
C ASP A 393 22.21 15.41 -9.65
N GLN A 394 20.92 15.20 -9.93
CA GLN A 394 20.35 13.85 -10.01
C GLN A 394 20.96 13.04 -11.16
N ILE A 395 21.22 13.68 -12.31
CA ILE A 395 21.89 13.01 -13.43
C ILE A 395 23.34 12.69 -13.07
N ASP A 396 24.01 13.55 -12.31
CA ASP A 396 25.39 13.34 -11.87
C ASP A 396 25.50 12.21 -10.84
N THR A 397 24.57 12.11 -9.88
CA THR A 397 24.49 10.94 -9.00
C THR A 397 24.26 9.65 -9.78
N LEU A 398 23.41 9.67 -10.80
CA LEU A 398 23.18 8.50 -11.65
C LEU A 398 24.41 8.14 -12.49
N LEU A 399 25.15 9.15 -12.95
CA LEU A 399 26.40 8.96 -13.66
C LEU A 399 27.44 8.28 -12.76
N GLU A 400 27.58 8.75 -11.52
CA GLU A 400 28.46 8.14 -10.51
C GLU A 400 28.05 6.69 -10.24
N GLU A 401 26.75 6.41 -10.06
CA GLU A 401 26.23 5.05 -9.88
C GLU A 401 26.57 4.13 -11.07
N ILE A 402 26.43 4.63 -12.31
CA ILE A 402 26.74 3.86 -13.52
C ILE A 402 28.26 3.62 -13.63
N VAL A 403 29.08 4.62 -13.35
CA VAL A 403 30.55 4.51 -13.45
C VAL A 403 31.13 3.61 -12.37
N ASP A 404 30.62 3.68 -11.14
CA ASP A 404 31.05 2.83 -10.03
C ASP A 404 30.76 1.36 -10.32
N ARG A 405 29.62 1.07 -10.97
CA ARG A 405 29.18 -0.30 -11.25
C ARG A 405 29.74 -0.90 -12.53
N PHE A 406 29.91 -0.11 -13.59
CA PHE A 406 30.25 -0.59 -14.93
C PHE A 406 31.58 -0.04 -15.46
N GLY A 407 32.23 0.86 -14.73
CA GLY A 407 33.48 1.51 -15.14
C GLY A 407 33.28 2.58 -16.20
N LYS A 408 34.27 2.76 -17.07
CA LYS A 408 34.32 3.89 -18.03
C LYS A 408 33.14 3.85 -19.02
N LEU A 409 32.44 4.98 -19.18
CA LEU A 409 31.32 5.09 -20.10
C LEU A 409 31.73 4.93 -21.57
N PRO A 410 31.00 4.11 -22.36
CA PRO A 410 31.15 4.08 -23.81
C PRO A 410 30.58 5.35 -24.47
N PRO A 411 31.00 5.68 -25.72
CA PRO A 411 30.58 6.92 -26.38
C PRO A 411 29.06 7.02 -26.57
N GLN A 412 28.36 5.90 -26.72
CA GLN A 412 26.89 5.88 -26.84
C GLN A 412 26.21 6.23 -25.51
N ALA A 413 26.76 5.75 -24.39
CA ALA A 413 26.25 6.08 -23.05
C ALA A 413 26.56 7.53 -22.67
N GLN A 414 27.72 8.04 -23.07
CA GLN A 414 28.05 9.46 -22.88
C GLN A 414 27.07 10.36 -23.64
N THR A 415 26.71 9.99 -24.87
CA THR A 415 25.70 10.71 -25.67
C THR A 415 24.34 10.67 -24.99
N LEU A 416 23.94 9.54 -24.40
CA LEU A 416 22.69 9.41 -23.63
C LEU A 416 22.65 10.38 -22.44
N ILE A 417 23.72 10.46 -21.66
CA ILE A 417 23.81 11.40 -20.52
C ILE A 417 23.75 12.85 -21.01
N ASP A 418 24.46 13.18 -22.09
CA ASP A 418 24.43 14.52 -22.68
C ASP A 418 23.02 14.92 -23.14
N VAL A 419 22.24 14.00 -23.71
CA VAL A 419 20.82 14.21 -24.06
C VAL A 419 19.98 14.54 -22.83
N HIS A 420 20.09 13.75 -21.76
CA HIS A 420 19.29 13.99 -20.53
C HIS A 420 19.70 15.26 -19.80
N ARG A 421 21.00 15.63 -19.79
CA ARG A 421 21.47 16.92 -19.24
C ARG A 421 20.90 18.09 -20.03
N LEU A 422 20.91 18.01 -21.37
CA LEU A 422 20.30 19.03 -22.21
C LEU A 422 18.79 19.14 -21.98
N ARG A 423 18.09 18.02 -21.75
CA ARG A 423 16.65 18.00 -21.45
C ARG A 423 16.35 18.83 -20.20
N VAL A 424 17.05 18.53 -19.11
CA VAL A 424 16.91 19.26 -17.84
C VAL A 424 17.29 20.74 -17.99
N LEU A 425 18.39 21.03 -18.69
CA LEU A 425 18.84 22.41 -18.91
C LEU A 425 17.89 23.23 -19.77
N SER A 426 17.23 22.62 -20.75
CA SER A 426 16.40 23.29 -21.76
C SER A 426 14.94 23.50 -21.33
N GLN A 427 14.47 22.71 -20.35
CA GLN A 427 13.11 22.80 -19.82
C GLN A 427 12.75 24.18 -19.22
N PRO A 428 13.61 24.84 -18.41
CA PRO A 428 13.36 26.19 -17.90
C PRO A 428 13.26 27.27 -18.97
N TYR A 429 13.93 27.08 -20.13
CA TYR A 429 13.91 28.03 -21.24
C TYR A 429 12.67 27.86 -22.14
N GLY A 430 11.77 26.92 -21.82
CA GLY A 430 10.59 26.63 -22.64
C GLY A 430 10.94 26.01 -23.99
N VAL A 431 12.06 25.29 -24.10
CA VAL A 431 12.44 24.59 -25.34
C VAL A 431 11.54 23.37 -25.53
N ALA A 432 10.90 23.28 -26.69
CA ALA A 432 10.07 22.16 -27.10
C ALA A 432 10.89 21.07 -27.82
N LYS A 433 11.81 21.48 -28.68
CA LYS A 433 12.61 20.54 -29.47
C LYS A 433 14.01 21.07 -29.77
N VAL A 434 15.03 20.21 -29.66
CA VAL A 434 16.39 20.46 -30.12
C VAL A 434 16.76 19.40 -31.15
N ASP A 435 17.08 19.84 -32.37
CA ASP A 435 17.50 18.97 -33.46
C ASP A 435 18.91 19.39 -33.91
N ALA A 436 19.93 18.63 -33.52
CA ALA A 436 21.33 18.96 -33.70
C ALA A 436 22.01 18.02 -34.71
N THR A 437 21.91 18.36 -36.00
CA THR A 437 22.65 17.66 -37.07
C THR A 437 24.11 18.12 -37.12
N PRO A 438 25.01 17.38 -37.81
CA PRO A 438 26.42 17.77 -37.92
C PRO A 438 26.67 19.14 -38.56
N GLY A 439 25.76 19.67 -39.39
CA GLY A 439 25.94 20.97 -40.05
C GLY A 439 25.03 22.09 -39.53
N VAL A 440 23.87 21.73 -38.96
CA VAL A 440 22.84 22.68 -38.54
C VAL A 440 22.19 22.22 -37.25
N ILE A 441 22.05 23.13 -36.29
CA ILE A 441 21.31 22.91 -35.05
C ILE A 441 20.06 23.78 -35.05
N VAL A 442 18.90 23.20 -34.81
CA VAL A 442 17.60 23.89 -34.73
C VAL A 442 17.03 23.72 -33.33
N ILE A 443 16.79 24.84 -32.65
CA ILE A 443 16.14 24.88 -31.33
C ILE A 443 14.76 25.48 -31.54
N SER A 444 13.71 24.74 -31.20
CA SER A 444 12.31 25.17 -31.27
C SER A 444 11.79 25.44 -29.87
N PHE A 445 11.24 26.63 -29.65
CA PHE A 445 10.66 27.07 -28.39
C PHE A 445 9.14 26.86 -28.39
N ARG A 446 8.54 26.83 -27.20
CA ARG A 446 7.08 26.87 -27.03
C ARG A 446 6.54 28.28 -27.30
N PRO A 447 5.24 28.43 -27.63
CA PRO A 447 4.62 29.75 -27.71
C PRO A 447 4.80 30.53 -26.40
N ASN A 448 5.23 31.78 -26.49
CA ASN A 448 5.55 32.66 -25.36
C ASN A 448 6.63 32.08 -24.40
N PRO A 449 7.86 31.83 -24.87
CA PRO A 449 8.91 31.28 -24.04
C PRO A 449 9.36 32.28 -22.96
N PRO A 450 9.78 31.81 -21.76
CA PRO A 450 10.26 32.66 -20.66
C PRO A 450 11.69 33.18 -20.91
N VAL A 451 11.94 33.69 -22.11
CA VAL A 451 13.23 34.20 -22.58
C VAL A 451 13.07 35.65 -23.00
N ASP A 452 14.00 36.51 -22.59
CA ASP A 452 13.99 37.92 -22.97
C ASP A 452 14.23 38.10 -24.48
N PRO A 453 13.28 38.66 -25.25
CA PRO A 453 13.44 38.89 -26.68
C PRO A 453 14.68 39.73 -27.03
N MET A 454 15.10 40.66 -26.15
CA MET A 454 16.29 41.48 -26.41
C MET A 454 17.58 40.66 -26.41
N ARG A 455 17.70 39.65 -25.53
CA ARG A 455 18.87 38.75 -25.50
C ARG A 455 18.97 37.88 -26.73
N ILE A 456 17.84 37.46 -27.30
CA ILE A 456 17.81 36.71 -28.56
C ILE A 456 18.37 37.58 -29.70
N ILE A 457 17.98 38.85 -29.75
CA ILE A 457 18.45 39.81 -30.76
C ILE A 457 19.95 40.10 -30.58
N GLU A 458 20.42 40.34 -29.36
CA GLU A 458 21.85 40.52 -29.06
C GLU A 458 22.70 39.31 -29.48
N LEU A 459 22.18 38.11 -29.22
CA LEU A 459 22.85 36.86 -29.56
C LEU A 459 22.97 36.65 -31.07
N ILE A 460 21.95 37.03 -31.84
CA ILE A 460 21.97 37.03 -33.33
C ILE A 460 22.96 38.09 -33.85
N GLN A 461 23.00 39.28 -33.27
CA GLN A 461 23.92 40.35 -33.68
C GLN A 461 25.39 40.00 -33.40
N LYS A 462 25.65 39.34 -32.27
CA LYS A 462 27.00 38.95 -31.85
C LYS A 462 27.54 37.73 -32.62
N ASN A 463 26.66 36.82 -33.05
CA ASN A 463 27.03 35.57 -33.69
C ASN A 463 26.43 35.45 -35.10
N ARG A 464 27.24 35.73 -36.14
CA ARG A 464 26.82 35.63 -37.56
C ARG A 464 26.29 34.25 -38.00
N HIS A 465 26.60 33.20 -37.26
CA HIS A 465 26.19 31.82 -37.53
C HIS A 465 24.84 31.44 -36.90
N ILE A 466 24.18 32.35 -36.18
CA ILE A 466 22.88 32.12 -35.54
C ILE A 466 21.84 33.00 -36.23
N LYS A 467 20.76 32.36 -36.68
CA LYS A 467 19.66 33.00 -37.41
C LYS A 467 18.33 32.63 -36.78
N LEU A 468 17.39 33.57 -36.78
CA LEU A 468 16.00 33.30 -36.43
C LEU A 468 15.31 32.63 -37.64
N ALA A 469 14.65 31.49 -37.43
CA ALA A 469 13.97 30.74 -38.47
C ALA A 469 12.45 30.69 -38.17
N GLY A 470 11.75 31.78 -38.48
CA GLY A 470 10.36 31.99 -38.05
C GLY A 470 10.28 32.57 -36.62
N ASN A 471 9.09 32.61 -36.02
CA ASN A 471 8.89 33.30 -34.73
C ASN A 471 9.38 32.49 -33.52
N ASP A 472 9.45 31.16 -33.64
CA ASP A 472 9.65 30.26 -32.49
C ASP A 472 10.88 29.35 -32.63
N LYS A 473 11.76 29.58 -33.62
CA LYS A 473 12.94 28.72 -33.86
C LYS A 473 14.24 29.50 -34.03
N LEU A 474 15.30 29.00 -33.40
CA LEU A 474 16.67 29.42 -33.61
C LEU A 474 17.40 28.37 -34.44
N ARG A 475 18.04 28.81 -35.53
CA ARG A 475 18.85 27.98 -36.42
C ARG A 475 20.31 28.41 -36.30
N ILE A 476 21.18 27.45 -36.02
CA ILE A 476 22.62 27.64 -35.86
C ILE A 476 23.31 26.88 -36.98
N GLU A 477 24.03 27.59 -37.84
CA GLU A 477 24.73 27.03 -39.00
C GLU A 477 26.23 26.92 -38.66
N ARG A 478 26.63 25.79 -38.10
CA ARG A 478 28.01 25.50 -37.72
C ARG A 478 28.29 24.01 -37.86
N GLU A 479 29.38 23.69 -38.54
CA GLU A 479 29.82 22.32 -38.73
C GLU A 479 30.47 21.77 -37.45
N LEU A 480 29.83 20.77 -36.85
CA LEU A 480 30.19 20.11 -35.60
C LEU A 480 30.00 18.59 -35.77
N PRO A 481 31.04 17.84 -36.18
CA PRO A 481 30.92 16.40 -36.44
C PRO A 481 30.72 15.58 -35.16
N GLU A 482 31.29 16.02 -34.03
CA GLU A 482 31.21 15.28 -32.77
C GLU A 482 29.90 15.56 -32.01
N PRO A 483 29.21 14.52 -31.47
CA PRO A 483 27.98 14.69 -30.68
C PRO A 483 28.19 15.56 -29.43
N HIS A 484 29.34 15.41 -28.76
CA HIS A 484 29.65 16.19 -27.55
C HIS A 484 29.82 17.68 -27.87
N ALA A 485 30.48 18.01 -28.98
CA ALA A 485 30.62 19.39 -29.44
C ALA A 485 29.27 20.02 -29.80
N ARG A 486 28.36 19.23 -30.40
CA ARG A 486 26.97 19.66 -30.66
C ARG A 486 26.21 19.95 -29.37
N ALA A 487 26.30 19.06 -28.39
CA ALA A 487 25.67 19.25 -27.09
C ALA A 487 26.22 20.49 -26.36
N GLN A 488 27.53 20.70 -26.39
CA GLN A 488 28.16 21.87 -25.79
C GLN A 488 27.70 23.18 -26.45
N MET A 489 27.61 23.21 -27.79
CA MET A 489 27.11 24.37 -28.51
C MET A 489 25.68 24.74 -28.09
N VAL A 490 24.80 23.74 -27.92
CA VAL A 490 23.43 23.97 -27.42
C VAL A 490 23.46 24.55 -26.00
N ARG A 491 24.32 24.04 -25.11
CA ARG A 491 24.46 24.59 -23.74
C ARG A 491 24.95 26.03 -23.75
N ASP A 492 25.91 26.35 -24.59
CA ASP A 492 26.48 27.69 -24.67
C ASP A 492 25.47 28.70 -25.21
N VAL A 493 24.64 28.28 -26.19
CA VAL A 493 23.51 29.07 -26.69
C VAL A 493 22.47 29.28 -25.59
N LEU A 494 22.05 28.23 -24.87
CA LEU A 494 21.10 28.36 -23.77
C LEU A 494 21.64 29.26 -22.65
N ARG A 495 22.92 29.13 -22.30
CA ARG A 495 23.57 29.97 -21.28
C ARG A 495 23.64 31.44 -21.69
N SER A 496 23.87 31.72 -22.97
CA SER A 496 23.92 33.09 -23.49
C SER A 496 22.53 33.76 -23.60
N LEU A 497 21.45 32.99 -23.57
CA LEU A 497 20.08 33.51 -23.39
C LEU A 497 19.81 34.03 -21.96
N GLY A 498 20.74 33.83 -21.01
CA GLY A 498 20.67 34.32 -19.63
C GLY A 498 19.74 33.50 -18.74
N GLN A 499 19.48 33.95 -17.51
CA GLN A 499 18.52 33.26 -16.64
C GLN A 499 17.08 33.40 -17.19
N PRO A 500 16.28 32.30 -17.22
CA PRO A 500 14.88 32.36 -17.61
C PRO A 500 14.13 33.38 -16.76
N VAL A 501 13.33 34.22 -17.40
CA VAL A 501 12.51 35.20 -16.68
C VAL A 501 11.38 34.43 -16.00
N ALA A 502 11.31 34.47 -14.67
CA ALA A 502 10.19 33.87 -13.95
C ALA A 502 8.88 34.43 -14.52
N ALA A 503 8.00 33.54 -15.01
CA ALA A 503 6.70 33.94 -15.51
C ALA A 503 6.00 34.76 -14.40
N LYS A 504 5.80 36.06 -14.66
CA LYS A 504 4.89 36.87 -13.83
C LYS A 504 3.56 36.13 -13.84
N ALA A 505 3.10 35.73 -12.67
CA ALA A 505 1.75 35.25 -12.48
C ALA A 505 0.82 36.35 -13.02
N THR A 506 0.22 36.10 -14.19
CA THR A 506 -0.89 36.90 -14.68
C THR A 506 -2.03 36.72 -13.69
N ALA A 507 -2.41 37.84 -13.09
CA ALA A 507 -3.48 37.97 -12.11
C ALA A 507 -4.85 37.56 -12.66
#